data_AF-A0A3M3W801-F1
#
_entry.id   AF-A0A3M3W801-F1
#
_cell.length_a   1.000
_cell.length_b   1.000
_cell.length_c   1.000
_cell.angle_alpha   90.00
_cell.angle_beta   90.00
_cell.angle_gamma   90.00
#
_symmetry.space_group_name_H-M   'P 1'
#
loop_
_entity.id
_entity.type
_entity.pdbx_description
1 polymer ?
#
loop_
_entity_poly.entity_id
_entity_poly.type
_entity_poly.pdbx_seq_one_letter_code
_entity_poly.pdbx_strand_id
1 'polypeptide(L)'
;MIDGRPQFDILICGNDRIAFCAYQLLLGRGLKIPGDVAVLGYDNMIGISELFIPALTTVQLPYYEIGRNAARHLIESLEVSGAQPSPASGLSAGGQGIVMSDLQGITHQR
;
A
#
# COMPACT_ATOMS: atom_id res chain seq x y z
N MET A 1 3.69 -13.94 -18.77
CA MET A 1 3.37 -15.24 -18.17
C MET A 1 4.17 -16.28 -18.91
N ILE A 2 4.87 -17.18 -18.21
CA ILE A 2 5.51 -18.37 -18.80
C ILE A 2 4.88 -19.58 -18.09
N ASP A 3 4.43 -20.58 -18.85
CA ASP A 3 3.76 -21.78 -18.32
C ASP A 3 2.60 -21.50 -17.34
N GLY A 4 1.83 -20.45 -17.61
CA GLY A 4 0.70 -20.06 -16.77
C GLY A 4 1.09 -19.35 -15.46
N ARG A 5 2.37 -19.07 -15.22
CA ARG A 5 2.86 -18.35 -14.03
C ARG A 5 3.37 -16.93 -14.33
N PRO A 6 3.28 -16.01 -13.36
CA PRO A 6 3.90 -14.69 -13.46
C PRO A 6 5.42 -14.77 -13.64
N GLN A 7 6.00 -13.83 -14.39
CA GLN A 7 7.47 -13.70 -14.54
C GLN A 7 8.10 -12.83 -13.45
N PHE A 8 7.31 -12.44 -12.44
CA PHE A 8 7.70 -11.63 -11.30
C PHE A 8 7.25 -12.36 -10.02
N ASP A 9 7.92 -12.08 -8.91
CA ASP A 9 7.66 -12.77 -7.65
C ASP A 9 6.67 -11.99 -6.77
N ILE A 10 6.61 -10.66 -6.95
CA ILE A 10 5.74 -9.75 -6.17
C ILE A 10 5.00 -8.79 -7.09
N LEU A 11 3.70 -8.66 -6.90
CA LEU A 11 2.88 -7.58 -7.46
C LEU A 11 2.69 -6.49 -6.40
N ILE A 12 3.13 -5.26 -6.70
CA ILE A 12 2.94 -4.11 -5.82
C ILE A 12 1.75 -3.29 -6.32
N CYS A 13 0.75 -3.09 -5.47
CA CYS A 13 -0.46 -2.35 -5.77
C CYS A 13 -0.44 -0.97 -5.12
N GLY A 14 -0.92 0.04 -5.83
CA GLY A 14 -0.95 1.43 -5.34
C GLY A 14 -1.95 1.68 -4.20
N ASN A 15 -2.89 0.76 -3.97
CA ASN A 15 -3.71 0.70 -2.76
C ASN A 15 -4.31 -0.71 -2.57
N ASP A 16 -4.90 -0.94 -1.39
CA ASP A 16 -5.51 -2.23 -1.05
C ASP A 16 -6.74 -2.59 -1.90
N ARG A 17 -7.46 -1.61 -2.46
CA ARG A 17 -8.59 -1.89 -3.37
C ARG A 17 -8.11 -2.53 -4.67
N ILE A 18 -7.00 -2.03 -5.22
CA ILE A 18 -6.35 -2.62 -6.39
C ILE A 18 -5.80 -4.00 -6.04
N ALA A 19 -5.20 -4.14 -4.86
CA ALA A 19 -4.71 -5.44 -4.36
C ALA A 19 -5.85 -6.46 -4.27
N PHE A 20 -7.05 -6.05 -3.85
CA PHE A 20 -8.23 -6.92 -3.78
C PHE A 20 -8.61 -7.45 -5.16
N CYS A 21 -8.70 -6.58 -6.17
CA CYS A 21 -8.95 -6.99 -7.55
C CYS A 21 -7.88 -7.96 -8.07
N ALA A 22 -6.61 -7.71 -7.73
CA ALA A 22 -5.52 -8.61 -8.09
C ALA A 22 -5.66 -9.99 -7.42
N TYR A 23 -6.01 -10.04 -6.14
CA TYR A 23 -6.30 -11.29 -5.43
C TYR A 23 -7.37 -12.12 -6.14
N GLN A 24 -8.53 -11.51 -6.45
CA GLN A 24 -9.62 -12.20 -7.14
C GLN A 24 -9.16 -12.77 -8.49
N LEU A 25 -8.33 -12.00 -9.21
CA LEU A 25 -7.85 -12.36 -10.53
C LEU A 25 -6.79 -13.47 -10.52
N LEU A 26 -5.88 -13.45 -9.54
CA LEU A 26 -4.81 -14.42 -9.37
C LEU A 26 -5.36 -15.75 -8.81
N LEU A 27 -6.18 -15.68 -7.76
CA LEU A 27 -6.86 -16.84 -7.19
C LEU A 27 -7.83 -17.47 -8.20
N GLY A 28 -8.56 -16.67 -8.97
CA GLY A 28 -9.42 -17.14 -10.05
C GLY A 28 -8.68 -17.84 -11.21
N ARG A 29 -7.36 -17.61 -11.33
CA ARG A 29 -6.47 -18.35 -12.24
C ARG A 29 -5.82 -19.57 -11.60
N GLY A 30 -6.16 -19.88 -10.35
CA GLY A 30 -5.59 -21.01 -9.60
C GLY A 30 -4.18 -20.76 -9.06
N LEU A 31 -3.68 -19.51 -9.09
CA LEU A 31 -2.39 -19.16 -8.51
C LEU A 31 -2.50 -19.06 -6.99
N LYS A 32 -1.49 -19.57 -6.28
CA LYS A 32 -1.38 -19.47 -4.83
C LYS A 32 -0.74 -18.15 -4.44
N ILE A 33 -1.38 -17.45 -3.50
CA ILE A 33 -0.78 -16.30 -2.83
C ILE A 33 -0.41 -16.75 -1.41
N PRO A 34 0.81 -16.48 -0.91
CA PRO A 34 1.96 -15.87 -1.60
C PRO A 34 2.79 -16.87 -2.44
N GLY A 35 2.44 -18.17 -2.48
CA GLY A 35 3.33 -19.23 -2.97
C GLY A 35 3.77 -19.17 -4.44
N ASP A 36 2.89 -18.82 -5.38
CA ASP A 36 3.23 -18.62 -6.80
C ASP A 36 3.54 -17.14 -7.09
N VAL A 37 2.90 -16.23 -6.35
CA VAL A 37 3.09 -14.78 -6.46
C VAL A 37 2.63 -14.12 -5.18
N ALA A 38 3.47 -13.23 -4.65
CA ALA A 38 3.11 -12.38 -3.54
C ALA A 38 2.42 -11.09 -4.01
N VAL A 39 1.60 -10.51 -3.14
CA VAL A 39 0.91 -9.24 -3.40
C VAL A 39 1.17 -8.31 -2.22
N LEU A 40 1.61 -7.09 -2.54
CA LEU A 40 1.84 -6.01 -1.58
C LEU A 40 0.83 -4.90 -1.84
N GLY A 41 0.04 -4.56 -0.81
CA GLY A 41 -0.86 -3.42 -0.78
C GLY A 41 -0.20 -2.13 -0.29
N TYR A 42 -1.01 -1.09 -0.23
CA TYR A 42 -0.65 0.23 0.26
C TYR A 42 -1.93 0.85 0.84
N ASP A 43 -1.84 1.70 1.87
CA ASP A 43 -2.93 2.39 2.58
C ASP A 43 -3.31 1.71 3.93
N ASN A 44 -3.33 0.37 4.00
CA ASN A 44 -3.93 -0.40 5.10
C ASN A 44 -5.38 0.04 5.41
N MET A 45 -6.21 -0.01 4.38
CA MET A 45 -7.57 0.48 4.43
C MET A 45 -8.44 -0.41 5.33
N ILE A 46 -8.86 0.13 6.47
CA ILE A 46 -9.77 -0.54 7.43
C ILE A 46 -11.04 -0.99 6.71
N GLY A 47 -11.47 -2.22 6.97
CA GLY A 47 -12.63 -2.85 6.33
C GLY A 47 -12.36 -3.42 4.94
N ILE A 48 -11.20 -3.14 4.32
CA ILE A 48 -10.75 -3.80 3.08
C ILE A 48 -9.64 -4.80 3.40
N SER A 49 -8.60 -4.41 4.14
CA SER A 49 -7.46 -5.30 4.48
C SER A 49 -7.89 -6.58 5.20
N GLU A 50 -9.00 -6.54 5.94
CA GLU A 50 -9.57 -7.67 6.69
C GLU A 50 -10.31 -8.68 5.80
N LEU A 51 -10.63 -8.31 4.55
CA LEU A 51 -11.37 -9.17 3.61
C LEU A 51 -10.47 -10.15 2.85
N PHE A 52 -9.15 -10.05 3.02
CA PHE A 52 -8.18 -10.84 2.27
C PHE A 52 -7.96 -12.21 2.90
N ILE A 53 -8.02 -13.26 2.06
CA ILE A 53 -7.63 -14.62 2.43
C ILE A 53 -6.69 -15.15 1.35
N PRO A 54 -5.40 -15.37 1.67
CA PRO A 54 -4.72 -15.03 2.93
C PRO A 54 -4.59 -13.52 3.16
N ALA A 55 -4.35 -13.10 4.41
CA ALA A 55 -4.27 -11.69 4.81
C ALA A 55 -3.28 -10.88 3.96
N LEU A 56 -3.64 -9.65 3.61
CA LEU A 56 -2.82 -8.78 2.77
C LEU A 56 -1.65 -8.17 3.56
N THR A 57 -0.44 -8.27 3.01
CA THR A 57 0.67 -7.44 3.46
C THR A 57 0.53 -6.06 2.82
N THR A 58 0.53 -5.00 3.62
CA THR A 58 0.25 -3.64 3.14
C THR A 58 1.02 -2.59 3.93
N VAL A 59 1.22 -1.41 3.36
CA VAL A 59 1.86 -0.28 4.04
C VAL A 59 0.81 0.51 4.81
N GLN A 60 0.96 0.60 6.14
CA GLN A 60 0.15 1.53 6.93
C GLN A 60 0.63 2.95 6.66
N LEU A 61 -0.28 3.86 6.31
CA LEU A 61 0.05 5.28 6.22
C LEU A 61 -0.18 6.00 7.55
N PRO A 62 0.67 6.98 7.92
CA PRO A 62 0.47 7.84 9.08
C PRO A 62 -0.63 8.89 8.80
N TYR A 63 -1.87 8.46 8.55
CA TYR A 63 -2.96 9.37 8.15
C TYR A 63 -3.13 10.57 9.07
N TYR A 64 -2.97 10.35 10.37
CA TYR A 64 -3.07 11.40 11.37
C TYR A 64 -2.00 12.49 11.16
N GLU A 65 -0.74 12.10 10.97
CA GLU A 65 0.34 13.07 10.74
C GLU A 65 0.21 13.76 9.38
N ILE A 66 -0.27 13.06 8.35
CA ILE A 66 -0.57 13.66 7.04
C ILE A 66 -1.64 14.74 7.20
N GLY A 67 -2.76 14.42 7.86
CA GLY A 67 -3.83 15.37 8.12
C GLY A 67 -3.41 16.54 9.01
N ARG A 68 -2.67 16.27 10.10
CA ARG A 68 -2.11 17.27 11.01
C ARG A 68 -1.21 18.25 10.25
N ASN A 69 -0.29 17.76 9.44
CA ASN A 69 0.62 18.62 8.69
C ASN A 69 -0.09 19.41 7.60
N ALA A 70 -1.07 18.81 6.92
CA ALA A 70 -1.89 19.52 5.94
C ALA A 70 -2.68 20.68 6.59
N ALA A 71 -3.32 20.44 7.75
CA ALA A 71 -4.03 21.47 8.49
C ALA A 71 -3.10 22.59 8.99
N ARG A 72 -1.91 22.22 9.51
CA ARG A 72 -0.89 23.17 9.93
C ARG A 72 -0.47 24.10 8.79
N HIS A 73 -0.17 23.55 7.61
CA HIS A 73 0.19 24.34 6.42
C HIS A 73 -0.93 25.29 5.98
N LEU A 74 -2.19 24.85 6.06
CA LEU A 74 -3.32 25.70 5.74
C LEU A 74 -3.42 26.89 6.72
N ILE A 75 -3.31 26.66 8.02
CA ILE A 75 -3.36 27.71 9.04
C ILE A 75 -2.22 28.72 8.84
N GLU A 76 -0.98 28.23 8.67
CA GLU A 76 0.21 29.06 8.42
C GLU A 76 0.02 29.94 7.17
N SER A 77 -0.61 29.40 6.11
CA SER A 77 -0.87 30.17 4.88
C SER A 77 -1.92 31.28 5.04
N LEU A 78 -2.84 31.14 6.00
CA LEU A 78 -3.88 32.15 6.27
C LEU A 78 -3.38 33.27 7.17
N GLU A 79 -2.46 32.96 8.09
CA GLU A 79 -1.83 33.94 8.97
C GLU A 79 -0.86 34.85 8.21
N VAL A 80 -0.20 34.34 7.15
CA VAL A 80 0.67 35.12 6.27
C VAL A 80 -0.14 35.66 5.08
N SER A 81 -0.84 36.78 5.29
CA SER A 81 -1.61 37.48 4.24
C SER A 81 -0.79 37.74 2.98
N GLY A 82 -0.99 36.91 1.95
CA GLY A 82 -0.44 37.12 0.59
C GLY A 82 0.80 36.31 0.21
N ALA A 83 1.35 35.46 1.10
CA ALA A 83 2.38 34.51 0.67
C ALA A 83 1.73 33.35 -0.09
N GLN A 84 2.18 33.10 -1.33
CA GLN A 84 1.83 31.87 -2.03
C GLN A 84 2.25 30.68 -1.16
N PRO A 85 1.43 29.61 -1.07
CA PRO A 85 1.84 28.42 -0.36
C PRO A 85 3.16 27.94 -0.98
N SER A 86 4.25 28.09 -0.22
CA SER A 86 5.54 27.53 -0.61
C SER A 86 5.32 26.02 -0.82
N PRO A 87 5.86 25.41 -1.90
CA PRO A 87 5.81 23.97 -2.05
C PRO A 87 6.28 23.36 -0.74
N ALA A 88 5.48 22.45 -0.20
CA ALA A 88 5.64 21.90 1.14
C ALA A 88 7.06 21.35 1.33
N SER A 89 7.95 22.21 1.82
CA SER A 89 9.35 21.89 2.06
C SER A 89 9.36 21.01 3.31
N GLY A 90 9.23 19.70 3.11
CA GLY A 90 9.35 18.70 4.16
C GLY A 90 8.03 18.20 4.76
N LEU A 91 7.00 17.89 3.95
CA LEU A 91 5.97 16.93 4.37
C LEU A 91 6.58 15.52 4.45
N SER A 92 7.47 15.28 5.41
CA SER A 92 7.86 13.92 5.77
C SER A 92 6.81 13.38 6.73
N ALA A 93 5.83 12.66 6.19
CA ALA A 93 5.10 11.71 7.01
C ALA A 93 6.11 10.62 7.40
N GLY A 94 6.53 10.58 8.67
CA GLY A 94 7.42 9.53 9.17
C GLY A 94 6.86 8.17 8.74
N GLY A 95 7.64 7.39 8.00
CA GLY A 95 7.18 6.13 7.43
C GLY A 95 6.66 5.21 8.53
N GLN A 96 5.35 4.96 8.55
CA GLN A 96 4.79 3.89 9.38
C GLN A 96 5.12 2.56 8.71
N GLY A 97 5.40 1.56 9.53
CA GLY A 97 5.91 0.27 9.09
C GLY A 97 4.97 -0.48 8.16
N ILE A 98 5.55 -1.45 7.44
CA ILE A 98 4.79 -2.44 6.68
C ILE A 98 3.99 -3.27 7.69
N VAL A 99 2.66 -3.33 7.52
CA VAL A 99 1.81 -4.30 8.21
C VAL A 99 2.06 -5.63 7.54
N MET A 100 2.92 -6.44 8.15
CA MET A 100 3.31 -7.74 7.63
C MET A 100 2.32 -8.81 8.09
N SER A 101 1.69 -9.47 7.12
CA SER A 101 1.00 -10.75 7.30
C SER A 101 1.86 -11.95 6.86
N ASP A 102 3.19 -11.74 6.78
CA ASP A 102 4.21 -12.64 6.25
C ASP A 102 4.21 -12.84 4.72
N LEU A 103 5.16 -12.19 4.05
CA LEU A 103 5.61 -12.54 2.69
C LEU A 103 6.50 -13.80 2.66
N GLN A 104 6.62 -14.52 3.79
CA GLN A 104 7.59 -15.60 3.99
C GLN A 104 7.40 -16.83 3.09
N GLY A 105 6.34 -16.86 2.27
CA GLY A 105 6.06 -17.95 1.31
C GLY A 105 6.63 -17.74 -0.10
N ILE A 106 7.39 -16.69 -0.37
CA ILE A 106 8.10 -16.54 -1.66
C ILE A 106 9.26 -17.53 -1.66
N THR A 107 8.99 -18.80 -2.01
CA THR A 107 10.06 -19.76 -2.29
C THR A 107 10.76 -19.32 -3.57
N HIS A 108 12.04 -18.96 -3.47
CA HIS A 108 12.97 -18.89 -4.59
C HIS A 108 13.10 -20.30 -5.22
N GLN A 109 12.13 -20.69 -6.04
CA GLN A 109 12.23 -21.81 -6.96
C GLN A 109 11.96 -21.27 -8.37
N ARG A 110 12.98 -20.64 -8.94
CA ARG A 110 13.16 -20.60 -10.39
C ARG A 110 14.41 -21.38 -10.74
#